data_AF-A0A4Q5XAM9-F1
#
_entry.id   AF-A0A4Q5XAM9-F1
#
_cell.length_a   1.000
_cell.length_b   1.000
_cell.length_c   1.000
_cell.angle_alpha   90.00
_cell.angle_beta   90.00
_cell.angle_gamma   90.00
#
_symmetry.space_group_name_H-M   'P 1'
#
loop_
_entity.id
_entity.type
_entity.pdbx_description
1 polymer ?
#
loop_
_entity_poly.entity_id
_entity_poly.type
_entity_poly.pdbx_seq_one_letter_code
_entity_poly.pdbx_strand_id
1 'polypeptide(L)'
;MPPKIVLQDPVLGPLTDDLLTRDVRVFQRAKGHRFSSDDVATAYVAHRARPDARRVLDLGTGLGSVLLLLAWKLGEAELCGVEAQAMSFELLTRNVARSGFQDRVRVRHGDLRDPGLLAGFERQFDLITGTPPYFPPQAALEAEDEQRAYARIEYRGGVEAYIEAGAPLLAPGAALVLCGDARAEERVVKASRAASLALVGRAAVVARAGELPLFSIWTLSHTARPFVAETLTLRGPSGERTPDAQSLREFSGFGH
;
A
#
# COMPACT_ATOMS: atom_id res chain seq x y z
N MET A 1 -18.53 14.83 -5.64
CA MET A 1 -19.03 15.49 -4.42
C MET A 1 -17.87 15.57 -3.44
N PRO A 2 -17.73 16.67 -2.67
CA PRO A 2 -16.76 16.71 -1.58
C PRO A 2 -17.07 15.60 -0.57
N PRO A 3 -16.06 15.01 0.09
CA PRO A 3 -16.29 13.91 1.02
C PRO A 3 -17.08 14.42 2.22
N LYS A 4 -18.12 13.69 2.62
CA LYS A 4 -19.03 14.09 3.69
C LYS A 4 -18.33 13.96 5.04
N ILE A 5 -18.18 15.08 5.75
CA ILE A 5 -17.66 15.08 7.13
C ILE A 5 -18.66 14.37 8.03
N VAL A 6 -18.17 13.41 8.82
CA VAL A 6 -18.97 12.67 9.80
C VAL A 6 -18.55 12.92 11.24
N LEU A 7 -17.32 13.39 11.45
CA LEU A 7 -16.75 13.63 12.78
C LEU A 7 -15.78 14.82 12.70
N GLN A 8 -15.87 15.73 13.67
CA GLN A 8 -14.88 16.77 13.90
C GLN A 8 -13.95 16.31 15.02
N ASP A 9 -12.74 15.87 14.68
CA ASP A 9 -11.75 15.45 15.65
C ASP A 9 -10.88 16.66 16.08
N PRO A 10 -10.58 16.84 17.37
CA PRO A 10 -9.79 17.98 17.84
C PRO A 10 -8.30 17.91 17.44
N VAL A 11 -7.77 16.72 17.16
CA VAL A 11 -6.36 16.50 16.79
C VAL A 11 -6.21 16.29 15.30
N LEU A 12 -7.05 15.44 14.71
CA LEU A 12 -7.00 15.08 13.30
C LEU A 12 -7.82 16.02 12.41
N GLY A 13 -8.64 16.89 12.98
CA GLY A 13 -9.53 17.77 12.22
C GLY A 13 -10.74 17.04 11.63
N PRO A 14 -11.32 17.55 10.52
CA PRO A 14 -12.55 16.99 9.96
C PRO A 14 -12.30 15.61 9.32
N LEU A 15 -13.05 14.60 9.76
CA LEU A 15 -12.95 13.21 9.31
C LEU A 15 -14.15 12.77 8.49
N THR A 16 -13.90 11.89 7.53
CA THR A 16 -14.89 11.24 6.66
C THR A 16 -14.93 9.74 6.97
N ASP A 17 -16.04 9.07 6.63
CA ASP A 17 -16.22 7.62 6.82
C ASP A 17 -16.51 6.97 5.47
N ASP A 18 -15.47 6.38 4.90
CA ASP A 18 -15.44 5.90 3.53
C ASP A 18 -15.40 4.37 3.51
N LEU A 19 -16.14 3.76 2.57
CA LEU A 19 -16.04 2.32 2.34
C LEU A 19 -14.72 1.99 1.66
N LEU A 20 -13.91 1.16 2.30
CA LEU A 20 -12.71 0.57 1.72
C LEU A 20 -13.04 -0.75 1.02
N THR A 21 -13.86 -1.58 1.66
CA THR A 21 -14.48 -2.77 1.09
C THR A 21 -15.98 -2.74 1.32
N ARG A 22 -16.70 -3.76 0.85
CA ARG A 22 -18.11 -3.94 1.18
C ARG A 22 -18.39 -3.95 2.68
N ASP A 23 -17.48 -4.49 3.47
CA ASP A 23 -17.68 -4.75 4.90
C ASP A 23 -16.75 -3.89 5.81
N VAL A 24 -15.72 -3.26 5.25
CA VAL A 24 -14.72 -2.46 5.97
C VAL A 24 -14.82 -0.99 5.60
N ARG A 25 -14.86 -0.15 6.64
CA ARG A 25 -14.91 1.31 6.53
C ARG A 25 -13.72 1.94 7.26
N VAL A 26 -13.19 3.01 6.68
CA VAL A 26 -12.05 3.74 7.23
C VAL A 26 -12.37 5.20 7.47
N PHE A 27 -11.86 5.72 8.57
CA PHE A 27 -11.75 7.14 8.81
C PHE A 27 -10.59 7.72 8.01
N GLN A 28 -10.84 8.87 7.37
CA GLN A 28 -9.83 9.63 6.64
C GLN A 28 -9.97 11.10 6.99
N ARG A 29 -8.88 11.85 6.95
CA ARG A 29 -8.95 13.31 7.04
C ARG A 29 -9.54 13.87 5.74
N ALA A 30 -10.42 14.85 5.85
CA ALA A 30 -11.11 15.41 4.69
C ALA A 30 -10.17 16.11 3.71
N LYS A 31 -9.12 16.76 4.22
CA LYS A 31 -8.06 17.44 3.44
C LYS A 31 -6.72 16.69 3.42
N GLY A 32 -6.61 15.58 4.16
CA GLY A 32 -5.38 14.80 4.27
C GLY A 32 -5.14 13.86 3.09
N HIS A 33 -4.17 12.96 3.26
CA HIS A 33 -4.02 11.83 2.34
C HIS A 33 -5.24 10.90 2.46
N ARG A 34 -5.68 10.36 1.32
CA ARG A 34 -6.82 9.47 1.22
C ARG A 34 -6.43 8.27 0.37
N PHE A 35 -6.96 7.10 0.72
CA PHE A 35 -6.71 5.89 -0.05
C PHE A 35 -7.18 6.08 -1.49
N SER A 36 -6.51 5.42 -2.43
CA SER A 36 -6.78 5.57 -3.85
C SER A 36 -6.74 4.25 -4.61
N SER A 37 -6.74 4.33 -5.95
CA SER A 37 -6.61 3.15 -6.80
C SER A 37 -5.26 2.45 -6.66
N ASP A 38 -4.21 3.16 -6.22
CA ASP A 38 -2.91 2.55 -5.92
C ASP A 38 -3.02 1.53 -4.79
N ASP A 39 -3.62 1.87 -3.65
CA ASP A 39 -3.79 0.96 -2.53
C ASP A 39 -4.57 -0.32 -2.93
N VAL A 40 -5.66 -0.15 -3.67
CA VAL A 40 -6.50 -1.28 -4.10
C VAL A 40 -5.74 -2.17 -5.06
N ALA A 41 -5.04 -1.59 -6.04
CA ALA A 41 -4.26 -2.35 -7.00
C ALA A 41 -3.06 -3.04 -6.33
N THR A 42 -2.37 -2.38 -5.38
CA THR A 42 -1.28 -2.98 -4.60
C THR A 42 -1.77 -4.17 -3.80
N ALA A 43 -2.87 -4.03 -3.04
CA ALA A 43 -3.45 -5.13 -2.30
C ALA A 43 -3.91 -6.29 -3.22
N TYR A 44 -4.48 -5.97 -4.39
CA TYR A 44 -4.90 -6.96 -5.38
C TYR A 44 -3.72 -7.78 -5.93
N VAL A 45 -2.65 -7.10 -6.35
CA VAL A 45 -1.43 -7.77 -6.86
C VAL A 45 -0.73 -8.54 -5.73
N ALA A 46 -0.67 -7.98 -4.52
CA ALA A 46 -0.10 -8.63 -3.35
C ALA A 46 -0.82 -9.94 -3.00
N HIS A 47 -2.16 -9.90 -2.96
CA HIS A 47 -2.97 -11.09 -2.74
C HIS A 47 -2.80 -12.13 -3.86
N ARG A 48 -2.73 -11.72 -5.14
CA ARG A 48 -2.45 -12.65 -6.25
C ARG A 48 -1.07 -13.28 -6.15
N ALA A 49 -0.07 -12.54 -5.68
CA ALA A 49 1.28 -13.04 -5.51
C ALA A 49 1.36 -14.08 -4.39
N ARG A 50 0.64 -13.88 -3.28
CA ARG A 50 0.59 -14.77 -2.12
C ARG A 50 -0.82 -14.87 -1.51
N PRO A 51 -1.74 -15.63 -2.13
CA PRO A 51 -3.12 -15.77 -1.66
C PRO A 51 -3.22 -16.59 -0.37
N ASP A 52 -2.15 -17.28 0.00
CA ASP A 52 -2.01 -18.14 1.17
C ASP A 52 -1.14 -17.52 2.27
N ALA A 53 -0.79 -16.24 2.16
CA ALA A 53 0.05 -15.55 3.14
C ALA A 53 -0.58 -15.62 4.54
N ARG A 54 0.21 -16.07 5.53
CA ARG A 54 -0.23 -16.17 6.93
C ARG A 54 0.35 -15.06 7.79
N ARG A 55 1.50 -14.51 7.40
CA ARG A 55 2.15 -13.37 8.05
C ARG A 55 2.38 -12.27 7.03
N VAL A 56 1.76 -11.12 7.26
CA VAL A 56 1.84 -9.96 6.36
C VAL A 56 2.42 -8.75 7.09
N LEU A 57 3.32 -8.04 6.42
CA LEU A 57 3.83 -6.74 6.89
C LEU A 57 3.48 -5.66 5.87
N ASP A 58 2.84 -4.58 6.30
CA ASP A 58 2.62 -3.39 5.47
C ASP A 58 3.51 -2.25 5.98
N LEU A 59 4.55 -1.93 5.21
CA LEU A 59 5.49 -0.85 5.52
C LEU A 59 4.91 0.48 5.03
N GLY A 60 5.04 1.54 5.83
CA GLY A 60 4.47 2.85 5.50
C GLY A 60 2.95 2.79 5.29
N THR A 61 2.26 2.06 6.17
CA THR A 61 0.85 1.66 5.97
C THR A 61 -0.15 2.82 5.96
N GLY A 62 0.28 4.04 6.31
CA GLY A 62 -0.57 5.22 6.31
C GLY A 62 -1.74 5.05 7.28
N LEU A 63 -2.97 5.18 6.77
CA LEU A 63 -4.20 4.96 7.53
C LEU A 63 -4.67 3.49 7.54
N GLY A 64 -3.90 2.58 6.93
CA GLY A 64 -4.16 1.14 6.87
C GLY A 64 -4.91 0.67 5.62
N SER A 65 -4.91 1.40 4.52
CA SER A 65 -5.67 1.04 3.30
C SER A 65 -5.30 -0.36 2.77
N VAL A 66 -4.02 -0.58 2.44
CA VAL A 66 -3.52 -1.88 1.95
C VAL A 66 -3.62 -2.94 3.04
N LEU A 67 -3.15 -2.64 4.25
CA LEU A 67 -3.22 -3.52 5.41
C LEU A 67 -4.64 -4.07 5.68
N LEU A 68 -5.66 -3.21 5.68
CA LEU A 68 -7.05 -3.59 5.98
C LEU A 68 -7.73 -4.30 4.82
N LEU A 69 -7.38 -3.97 3.56
CA LEU A 69 -7.80 -4.73 2.39
C LEU A 69 -7.27 -6.17 2.46
N LEU A 70 -5.98 -6.33 2.76
CA LEU A 70 -5.35 -7.64 2.91
C LEU A 70 -5.88 -8.38 4.14
N ALA A 71 -6.11 -7.69 5.26
CA ALA A 71 -6.75 -8.30 6.42
C ALA A 71 -8.13 -8.85 6.04
N TRP A 72 -8.97 -8.07 5.37
CA TRP A 72 -10.30 -8.51 4.94
C TRP A 72 -10.24 -9.69 3.95
N LYS A 73 -9.25 -9.73 3.06
CA LYS A 73 -9.07 -10.84 2.10
C LYS A 73 -8.46 -12.11 2.71
N LEU A 74 -7.45 -11.97 3.54
CA LEU A 74 -6.70 -13.04 4.17
C LEU A 74 -7.24 -13.26 5.58
N GLY A 75 -8.42 -13.88 5.68
CA GLY A 75 -9.19 -13.98 6.93
C GLY A 75 -8.41 -14.54 8.13
N GLU A 76 -7.46 -15.45 7.88
CA GLU A 76 -6.67 -16.15 8.90
C GLU A 76 -5.24 -15.57 9.08
N ALA A 77 -4.87 -14.54 8.33
CA ALA A 77 -3.51 -13.99 8.41
C ALA A 77 -3.33 -13.13 9.67
N GLU A 78 -2.14 -13.22 10.27
CA GLU A 78 -1.59 -12.25 11.20
C GLU A 78 -0.91 -11.13 10.39
N LEU A 79 -1.27 -9.88 10.67
CA LEU A 79 -0.73 -8.74 9.93
C LEU A 79 -0.12 -7.71 10.87
N CYS A 80 0.90 -7.01 10.39
CA CYS A 80 1.48 -5.86 11.06
C CYS A 80 1.55 -4.67 10.11
N GLY A 81 1.17 -3.47 10.58
CA GLY A 81 1.44 -2.20 9.91
C GLY A 81 2.56 -1.43 10.61
N VAL A 82 3.46 -0.82 9.84
CA VAL A 82 4.45 0.15 10.35
C VAL A 82 4.13 1.52 9.75
N GLU A 83 3.95 2.53 10.59
CA GLU A 83 3.68 3.90 10.14
C GLU A 83 4.45 4.90 11.00
N ALA A 84 5.09 5.90 10.38
CA ALA A 84 5.97 6.86 11.03
C ALA A 84 5.24 8.15 11.47
N GLN A 85 4.26 8.59 10.68
CA GLN A 85 3.54 9.83 10.91
C GLN A 85 2.45 9.63 11.98
N ALA A 86 2.57 10.37 13.09
CA ALA A 86 1.65 10.26 14.22
C ALA A 86 0.16 10.41 13.83
N MET A 87 -0.17 11.37 12.95
CA MET A 87 -1.55 11.55 12.45
C MET A 87 -2.08 10.33 11.68
N SER A 88 -1.24 9.72 10.85
CA SER A 88 -1.60 8.52 10.08
C SER A 88 -1.68 7.30 10.99
N PHE A 89 -0.74 7.17 11.94
CA PHE A 89 -0.75 6.10 12.93
C PHE A 89 -1.99 6.12 13.85
N GLU A 90 -2.45 7.31 14.24
CA GLU A 90 -3.69 7.47 15.00
C GLU A 90 -4.91 7.02 14.19
N LEU A 91 -5.01 7.42 12.91
CA LEU A 91 -6.07 6.96 12.01
C LEU A 91 -6.02 5.44 11.82
N LEU A 92 -4.83 4.89 11.57
CA LEU A 92 -4.57 3.46 11.44
C LEU A 92 -5.08 2.70 12.66
N THR A 93 -4.73 3.14 13.87
CA THR A 93 -5.14 2.50 15.12
C THR A 93 -6.66 2.48 15.25
N ARG A 94 -7.32 3.60 14.96
CA ARG A 94 -8.79 3.69 14.97
C ARG A 94 -9.43 2.82 13.88
N ASN A 95 -8.84 2.76 12.70
CA ASN A 95 -9.36 1.97 11.58
C ASN A 95 -9.23 0.47 11.83
N VAL A 96 -8.13 0.01 12.43
CA VAL A 96 -7.95 -1.39 12.86
C VAL A 96 -9.01 -1.76 13.91
N ALA A 97 -9.20 -0.91 14.93
CA ALA A 97 -10.22 -1.12 15.96
C ALA A 97 -11.64 -1.18 15.37
N ARG A 98 -11.99 -0.19 14.54
CA ARG A 98 -13.29 -0.11 13.87
C ARG A 98 -13.58 -1.30 12.96
N SER A 99 -12.55 -1.88 12.35
CA SER A 99 -12.68 -3.03 11.45
C SER A 99 -12.84 -4.36 12.19
N GLY A 100 -12.72 -4.38 13.53
CA GLY A 100 -12.78 -5.61 14.32
C GLY A 100 -11.58 -6.53 14.10
N PHE A 101 -10.46 -6.02 13.58
CA PHE A 101 -9.28 -6.84 13.26
C PHE A 101 -8.21 -6.83 14.35
N GLN A 102 -8.50 -6.27 15.54
CA GLN A 102 -7.52 -6.09 16.61
C GLN A 102 -6.90 -7.39 17.11
N ASP A 103 -7.55 -8.53 16.95
CA ASP A 103 -7.01 -9.81 17.41
C ASP A 103 -5.81 -10.27 16.57
N ARG A 104 -5.79 -9.92 15.27
CA ARG A 104 -4.81 -10.40 14.29
C ARG A 104 -4.01 -9.31 13.55
N VAL A 105 -4.42 -8.05 13.66
CA VAL A 105 -3.68 -6.91 13.12
C VAL A 105 -3.00 -6.18 14.27
N ARG A 106 -1.68 -6.03 14.17
CA ARG A 106 -0.86 -5.20 15.07
C ARG A 106 -0.33 -3.99 14.32
N VAL A 107 -0.01 -2.93 15.04
CA VAL A 107 0.52 -1.71 14.45
C VAL A 107 1.70 -1.23 15.27
N ARG A 108 2.74 -0.72 14.60
CA ARG A 108 3.93 -0.15 15.23
C ARG A 108 4.13 1.28 14.76
N HIS A 109 4.24 2.21 15.70
CA HIS A 109 4.55 3.60 15.41
C HIS A 109 6.06 3.77 15.31
N GLY A 110 6.55 4.15 14.13
CA GLY A 110 7.97 4.38 13.90
C GLY A 110 8.34 4.43 12.43
N ASP A 111 9.56 4.84 12.16
CA ASP A 111 10.11 4.90 10.80
C ASP A 111 10.62 3.51 10.40
N LEU A 112 10.22 3.02 9.22
CA LEU A 112 10.68 1.73 8.69
C LEU A 112 12.20 1.67 8.50
N ARG A 113 12.88 2.83 8.45
CA ARG A 113 14.34 2.92 8.34
C ARG A 113 15.05 2.75 9.67
N ASP A 114 14.31 2.72 10.79
CA ASP A 114 14.88 2.45 12.10
C ASP A 114 15.13 0.94 12.26
N PRO A 115 16.40 0.49 12.30
CA PRO A 115 16.71 -0.92 12.45
C PRO A 115 16.25 -1.48 13.81
N GLY A 116 16.16 -0.65 14.86
CA GLY A 116 15.67 -1.09 16.17
C GLY A 116 14.19 -1.46 16.15
N LEU A 117 13.40 -0.70 15.40
CA LEU A 117 11.98 -0.99 15.17
C LEU A 117 11.79 -2.32 14.43
N LEU A 118 12.59 -2.56 13.40
CA LEU A 118 12.51 -3.77 12.58
C LEU A 118 13.09 -5.00 13.30
N ALA A 119 14.15 -4.82 14.10
CA ALA A 119 14.75 -5.90 14.90
C ALA A 119 13.78 -6.49 15.93
N GLY A 120 12.73 -5.74 16.31
CA GLY A 120 11.65 -6.26 17.14
C GLY A 120 10.73 -7.27 16.44
N PHE A 121 10.91 -7.56 15.14
CA PHE A 121 10.20 -8.65 14.47
C PHE A 121 10.94 -9.98 14.64
N GLU A 122 10.36 -10.88 15.43
CA GLU A 122 10.96 -12.19 15.75
C GLU A 122 10.83 -13.21 14.60
N ARG A 123 9.91 -12.96 13.66
CA ARG A 123 9.55 -13.88 12.59
C ARG A 123 9.52 -13.16 11.26
N GLN A 124 9.92 -13.86 10.20
CA GLN A 124 9.82 -13.40 8.83
C GLN A 124 8.36 -13.44 8.32
N PHE A 125 8.11 -12.69 7.24
CA PHE A 125 6.80 -12.51 6.63
C PHE A 125 6.69 -13.23 5.30
N ASP A 126 5.50 -13.76 5.02
CA ASP A 126 5.20 -14.46 3.77
C ASP A 126 4.86 -13.45 2.65
N LEU A 127 4.38 -12.27 3.05
CA LEU A 127 4.04 -11.15 2.18
C LEU A 127 4.43 -9.83 2.86
N ILE A 128 5.16 -8.98 2.16
CA ILE A 128 5.44 -7.61 2.57
C ILE A 128 4.86 -6.66 1.53
N THR A 129 4.16 -5.60 1.95
CA THR A 129 3.62 -4.56 1.09
C THR A 129 4.13 -3.18 1.46
N GLY A 130 3.97 -2.25 0.53
CA GLY A 130 4.14 -0.83 0.81
C GLY A 130 3.78 0.06 -0.38
N THR A 131 3.35 1.27 -0.08
CA THR A 131 3.01 2.32 -1.05
C THR A 131 3.88 3.55 -0.79
N PRO A 132 5.19 3.49 -1.13
CA PRO A 132 6.10 4.61 -0.96
C PRO A 132 5.59 5.89 -1.63
N PRO A 133 5.91 7.07 -1.08
CA PRO A 133 5.71 8.34 -1.78
C PRO A 133 6.48 8.39 -3.12
N TYR A 134 6.00 9.17 -4.09
CA TYR A 134 6.54 9.17 -5.46
C TYR A 134 7.47 10.35 -5.79
N PHE A 135 7.32 11.47 -5.08
CA PHE A 135 7.99 12.72 -5.43
C PHE A 135 9.25 12.91 -4.59
N PRO A 136 10.38 13.29 -5.21
CA PRO A 136 11.59 13.57 -4.44
C PRO A 136 11.39 14.83 -3.58
N PRO A 137 12.15 15.00 -2.48
CA PRO A 137 12.01 16.15 -1.57
C PRO A 137 12.07 17.52 -2.24
N GLN A 138 12.77 17.65 -3.36
CA GLN A 138 12.92 18.88 -4.14
C GLN A 138 11.67 19.21 -4.96
N ALA A 139 10.81 18.24 -5.24
CA ALA A 139 9.53 18.43 -5.91
C ALA A 139 8.43 18.82 -4.92
N ALA A 140 8.80 19.48 -3.81
CA ALA A 140 7.90 19.90 -2.75
C ALA A 140 6.70 20.61 -3.37
N LEU A 141 5.55 19.96 -3.28
CA LEU A 141 4.28 20.52 -3.71
C LEU A 141 3.84 21.52 -2.65
N GLU A 142 3.10 22.55 -3.07
CA GLU A 142 2.28 23.36 -2.15
C GLU A 142 1.16 22.49 -1.59
N ALA A 143 1.51 21.56 -0.69
CA ALA A 143 0.55 20.76 0.03
C ALA A 143 0.07 21.60 1.21
N GLU A 144 -1.19 22.07 1.14
CA GLU A 144 -1.85 22.75 2.26
C GLU A 144 -1.93 21.88 3.53
N ASP A 145 -1.71 20.56 3.42
CA ASP A 145 -1.84 19.61 4.50
C ASP A 145 -0.57 18.76 4.67
N GLU A 146 -0.01 18.76 5.88
CA GLU A 146 1.23 18.08 6.22
C GLU A 146 1.13 16.55 6.05
N GLN A 147 0.01 15.94 6.46
CA GLN A 147 -0.20 14.50 6.27
C GLN A 147 -0.13 14.12 4.80
N ARG A 148 -0.78 14.92 3.95
CA ARG A 148 -0.75 14.72 2.51
C ARG A 148 0.63 14.95 1.91
N ALA A 149 1.43 15.87 2.46
CA ALA A 149 2.79 16.12 1.99
C ALA A 149 3.68 14.88 2.20
N TYR A 150 3.70 14.33 3.41
CA TYR A 150 4.51 13.14 3.74
C TYR A 150 4.08 11.87 2.99
N ALA A 151 2.81 11.76 2.60
CA ALA A 151 2.33 10.65 1.77
C ALA A 151 2.73 10.76 0.29
N ARG A 152 3.14 11.95 -0.17
CA ARG A 152 3.48 12.22 -1.58
C ARG A 152 4.96 12.43 -1.82
N ILE A 153 5.66 12.97 -0.84
CA ILE A 153 7.07 13.35 -0.93
C ILE A 153 7.92 12.38 -0.11
N GLU A 154 9.05 11.94 -0.68
CA GLU A 154 9.99 10.96 -0.13
C GLU A 154 10.83 11.51 1.05
N TYR A 155 10.23 12.29 1.96
CA TYR A 155 10.91 12.81 3.16
C TYR A 155 11.43 11.69 4.08
N ARG A 156 10.76 10.53 4.06
CA ARG A 156 11.14 9.34 4.82
C ARG A 156 11.64 8.19 3.93
N GLY A 157 12.16 8.52 2.75
CA GLY A 157 12.63 7.56 1.77
C GLY A 157 11.55 7.13 0.77
N GLY A 158 12.00 6.75 -0.42
CA GLY A 158 11.17 6.20 -1.49
C GLY A 158 11.27 4.68 -1.57
N VAL A 159 11.07 4.16 -2.79
CA VAL A 159 11.09 2.72 -3.09
C VAL A 159 12.32 1.98 -2.55
N GLU A 160 13.50 2.62 -2.52
CA GLU A 160 14.73 2.02 -2.01
C GLU A 160 14.63 1.68 -0.53
N ALA A 161 14.12 2.60 0.29
CA ALA A 161 14.03 2.42 1.73
C ALA A 161 13.06 1.27 2.09
N TYR A 162 11.99 1.09 1.32
CA TYR A 162 11.04 0.01 1.53
C TYR A 162 11.61 -1.35 1.13
N ILE A 163 12.37 -1.41 0.01
CA ILE A 163 13.06 -2.62 -0.41
C ILE A 163 14.12 -3.00 0.63
N GLU A 164 14.91 -2.04 1.09
CA GLU A 164 15.96 -2.25 2.11
C GLU A 164 15.37 -2.72 3.44
N ALA A 165 14.30 -2.10 3.92
CA ALA A 165 13.62 -2.49 5.16
C ALA A 165 12.94 -3.86 5.06
N GLY A 166 12.31 -4.17 3.92
CA GLY A 166 11.54 -5.40 3.76
C GLY A 166 12.39 -6.64 3.45
N ALA A 167 13.49 -6.49 2.69
CA ALA A 167 14.32 -7.61 2.25
C ALA A 167 14.77 -8.59 3.38
N PRO A 168 15.32 -8.13 4.53
CA PRO A 168 15.73 -9.03 5.61
C PRO A 168 14.56 -9.69 6.34
N LEU A 169 13.36 -9.12 6.24
CA LEU A 169 12.14 -9.59 6.90
C LEU A 169 11.35 -10.59 6.04
N LEU A 170 11.71 -10.79 4.78
CA LEU A 170 11.06 -11.74 3.88
C LEU A 170 11.44 -13.19 4.20
N ALA A 171 10.43 -14.06 4.27
CA ALA A 171 10.64 -15.50 4.34
C ALA A 171 11.10 -16.07 2.98
N PRO A 172 11.71 -17.27 2.95
CA PRO A 172 11.95 -17.98 1.70
C PRO A 172 10.66 -18.18 0.89
N GLY A 173 10.69 -17.89 -0.42
CA GLY A 173 9.51 -17.98 -1.29
C GLY A 173 8.43 -16.90 -1.06
N ALA A 174 8.65 -15.97 -0.12
CA ALA A 174 7.79 -14.81 0.12
C ALA A 174 7.81 -13.81 -1.04
N ALA A 175 6.86 -12.88 -1.01
CA ALA A 175 6.80 -11.77 -1.95
C ALA A 175 6.87 -10.44 -1.21
N LEU A 176 7.61 -9.49 -1.78
CA LEU A 176 7.55 -8.07 -1.43
C LEU A 176 6.91 -7.33 -2.59
N VAL A 177 5.81 -6.63 -2.33
CA VAL A 177 4.97 -5.99 -3.35
C VAL A 177 4.86 -4.51 -3.07
N LEU A 178 5.42 -3.69 -3.96
CA LEU A 178 5.48 -2.24 -3.78
C LEU A 178 4.79 -1.51 -4.91
N CYS A 179 4.08 -0.44 -4.57
CA CYS A 179 3.65 0.56 -5.55
C CYS A 179 4.76 1.60 -5.79
N GLY A 180 4.68 2.33 -6.90
CA GLY A 180 5.51 3.50 -7.12
C GLY A 180 5.21 4.17 -8.45
N ASP A 181 5.78 5.34 -8.66
CA ASP A 181 5.71 6.06 -9.93
C ASP A 181 6.08 5.13 -11.09
N ALA A 182 5.32 5.15 -12.19
CA ALA A 182 5.57 4.26 -13.32
C ALA A 182 6.99 4.37 -13.91
N ARG A 183 7.69 5.47 -13.64
CA ARG A 183 9.07 5.73 -14.09
C ARG A 183 10.13 5.24 -13.09
N ALA A 184 9.74 4.67 -11.95
CA ALA A 184 10.69 4.22 -10.92
C ALA A 184 11.36 2.87 -11.22
N GLU A 185 11.14 2.27 -12.40
CA GLU A 185 11.63 0.94 -12.74
C GLU A 185 13.15 0.80 -12.57
N GLU A 186 13.95 1.77 -13.02
CA GLU A 186 15.40 1.74 -12.85
C GLU A 186 15.81 1.73 -11.37
N ARG A 187 15.16 2.58 -10.56
CA ARG A 187 15.37 2.66 -9.10
C ARG A 187 15.04 1.33 -8.43
N VAL A 188 13.90 0.75 -8.77
CA VAL A 188 13.46 -0.55 -8.26
C VAL A 188 14.45 -1.63 -8.64
N VAL A 189 14.84 -1.76 -9.92
CA VAL A 189 15.82 -2.78 -10.37
C VAL A 189 17.14 -2.65 -9.61
N LYS A 190 17.65 -1.43 -9.44
CA LYS A 190 18.89 -1.17 -8.71
C LYS A 190 18.78 -1.56 -7.24
N ALA A 191 17.69 -1.15 -6.57
CA ALA A 191 17.45 -1.46 -5.17
C ALA A 191 17.23 -2.96 -4.93
N SER A 192 16.48 -3.64 -5.80
CA SER A 192 16.29 -5.11 -5.76
C SER A 192 17.63 -5.83 -5.79
N ARG A 193 18.53 -5.44 -6.70
CA ARG A 193 19.86 -6.05 -6.82
C ARG A 193 20.70 -5.79 -5.57
N ALA A 194 20.70 -4.56 -5.05
CA ALA A 194 21.44 -4.21 -3.84
C ALA A 194 20.94 -5.01 -2.61
N ALA A 195 19.63 -5.28 -2.54
CA ALA A 195 19.01 -6.07 -1.49
C ALA A 195 19.01 -7.59 -1.77
N SER A 196 19.68 -8.06 -2.82
CA SER A 196 19.70 -9.48 -3.24
C SER A 196 18.31 -10.09 -3.50
N LEU A 197 17.36 -9.27 -3.98
CA LEU A 197 16.02 -9.71 -4.41
C LEU A 197 15.94 -9.78 -5.94
N ALA A 198 15.24 -10.79 -6.44
CA ALA A 198 14.84 -10.89 -7.83
C ALA A 198 13.55 -10.08 -8.07
N LEU A 199 13.53 -9.27 -9.12
CA LEU A 199 12.30 -8.68 -9.65
C LEU A 199 11.55 -9.74 -10.46
N VAL A 200 10.39 -10.18 -9.97
CA VAL A 200 9.64 -11.30 -10.55
C VAL A 200 8.34 -10.88 -11.23
N GLY A 201 7.90 -9.63 -11.07
CA GLY A 201 6.77 -9.13 -11.84
C GLY A 201 6.57 -7.63 -11.77
N ARG A 202 5.76 -7.12 -12.70
CA ARG A 202 5.31 -5.74 -12.77
C ARG A 202 3.87 -5.68 -13.30
N ALA A 203 2.97 -5.06 -12.56
CA ALA A 203 1.65 -4.66 -13.04
C ALA A 203 1.64 -3.14 -13.25
N ALA A 204 1.57 -2.70 -14.51
CA ALA A 204 1.40 -1.29 -14.84
C ALA A 204 -0.09 -0.92 -14.75
N VAL A 205 -0.44 0.17 -14.06
CA VAL A 205 -1.84 0.60 -13.94
C VAL A 205 -2.08 1.82 -14.81
N VAL A 206 -3.03 1.70 -15.73
CA VAL A 206 -3.34 2.72 -16.74
C VAL A 206 -4.75 3.27 -16.49
N ALA A 207 -4.91 4.60 -16.48
CA ALA A 207 -6.20 5.24 -16.24
C ALA A 207 -7.20 4.90 -17.36
N ARG A 208 -6.78 5.05 -18.61
CA ARG A 208 -7.56 4.77 -19.82
C ARG A 208 -6.71 4.08 -20.88
N ALA A 209 -7.29 3.11 -21.58
CA ALA A 209 -6.63 2.39 -22.67
C ALA A 209 -5.92 3.33 -23.65
N GLY A 210 -4.64 3.08 -23.91
CA GLY A 210 -3.80 3.89 -24.79
C GLY A 210 -3.02 5.03 -24.10
N GLU A 211 -3.29 5.32 -22.83
CA GLU A 211 -2.52 6.28 -22.04
C GLU A 211 -1.27 5.65 -21.40
N LEU A 212 -0.36 6.51 -20.93
CA LEU A 212 0.78 6.09 -20.14
C LEU A 212 0.32 5.58 -18.75
N PRO A 213 1.06 4.63 -18.14
CA PRO A 213 0.74 4.18 -16.79
C PRO A 213 0.82 5.31 -15.76
N LEU A 214 -0.15 5.33 -14.85
CA LEU A 214 -0.18 6.25 -13.70
C LEU A 214 0.92 5.88 -12.68
N PHE A 215 1.00 4.58 -12.38
CA PHE A 215 1.92 3.98 -11.43
C PHE A 215 2.14 2.52 -11.82
N SER A 216 3.11 1.87 -11.18
CA SER A 216 3.37 0.44 -11.34
C SER A 216 3.47 -0.23 -9.98
N ILE A 217 3.13 -1.52 -9.97
CA ILE A 217 3.29 -2.38 -8.81
C ILE A 217 4.33 -3.42 -9.17
N TRP A 218 5.40 -3.49 -8.38
CA TRP A 218 6.47 -4.48 -8.58
C TRP A 218 6.40 -5.57 -7.53
N THR A 219 6.65 -6.79 -7.98
CA THR A 219 6.74 -7.98 -7.12
C THR A 219 8.18 -8.44 -7.09
N LEU A 220 8.73 -8.54 -5.89
CA LEU A 220 10.09 -8.96 -5.60
C LEU A 220 10.09 -10.23 -4.75
N SER A 221 11.12 -11.06 -4.88
CA SER A 221 11.28 -12.27 -4.08
C SER A 221 12.76 -12.64 -3.95
N HIS A 222 13.13 -13.33 -2.86
CA HIS A 222 14.45 -13.99 -2.74
C HIS A 222 14.67 -15.03 -3.84
N THR A 223 13.59 -15.70 -4.27
CA THR A 223 13.65 -16.74 -5.29
C THR A 223 13.31 -16.15 -6.65
N ALA A 224 14.30 -16.18 -7.56
CA ALA A 224 14.08 -15.82 -8.96
C ALA A 224 13.01 -16.72 -9.59
N ARG A 225 12.14 -16.10 -10.38
CA ARG A 225 11.07 -16.75 -11.15
C ARG A 225 10.96 -16.03 -12.50
N PRO A 226 10.31 -16.63 -13.52
CA PRO A 226 10.03 -15.93 -14.77
C PRO A 226 9.32 -14.60 -14.49
N PHE A 227 9.85 -13.52 -15.06
CA PHE A 227 9.29 -12.19 -14.89
C PHE A 227 7.92 -12.11 -15.58
N VAL A 228 6.90 -11.68 -14.84
CA VAL A 228 5.54 -11.49 -15.36
C VAL A 228 5.23 -10.00 -15.46
N ALA A 229 5.00 -9.52 -16.69
CA ALA A 229 4.51 -8.17 -16.94
C ALA A 229 3.02 -8.22 -17.30
N GLU A 230 2.22 -7.38 -16.65
CA GLU A 230 0.81 -7.17 -16.99
C GLU A 230 0.45 -5.68 -16.97
N THR A 231 -0.69 -5.35 -17.56
CA THR A 231 -1.27 -4.00 -17.52
C THR A 231 -2.70 -4.11 -17.01
N LEU A 232 -3.01 -3.36 -15.95
CA LEU A 232 -4.37 -3.19 -15.42
C LEU A 232 -4.93 -1.88 -15.96
N THR A 233 -5.92 -1.94 -16.84
CA THR A 233 -6.52 -0.75 -17.46
C THR A 233 -7.80 -0.39 -16.74
N LEU A 234 -7.99 0.84 -16.24
CA LEU A 234 -9.18 1.19 -15.44
C LEU A 234 -10.40 1.62 -16.29
N ARG A 235 -10.15 2.16 -17.49
CA ARG A 235 -11.19 2.61 -18.44
C ARG A 235 -10.85 2.22 -19.87
N GLY A 236 -11.84 1.81 -20.64
CA GLY A 236 -11.69 1.59 -22.07
C GLY A 236 -11.64 2.92 -22.85
N PRO A 237 -11.42 2.86 -24.17
CA PRO A 237 -11.26 4.06 -25.00
C PRO A 237 -12.44 5.04 -24.92
N SER A 238 -13.65 4.53 -24.70
CA SER A 238 -14.89 5.31 -24.62
C SER A 238 -15.26 5.70 -23.19
N GLY A 239 -14.41 5.44 -22.19
CA GLY A 239 -14.65 5.76 -20.79
C GLY A 239 -15.49 4.74 -20.02
N GLU A 240 -15.79 3.59 -20.64
CA GLU A 240 -16.42 2.44 -20.00
C GLU A 240 -15.48 1.77 -18.98
N ARG A 241 -16.05 1.05 -18.00
CA ARG A 241 -15.25 0.22 -17.09
C ARG A 241 -14.78 -1.03 -17.83
N THR A 242 -13.53 -1.38 -17.65
CA THR A 242 -12.90 -2.59 -18.18
C THR A 242 -13.10 -3.79 -17.24
N PRO A 243 -12.78 -5.02 -17.70
CA PRO A 243 -12.69 -6.20 -16.84
C PRO A 243 -11.68 -6.04 -15.69
N ASP A 244 -10.56 -5.35 -15.89
CA ASP A 244 -9.58 -5.11 -14.80
C ASP A 244 -10.18 -4.21 -13.71
N ALA A 245 -10.87 -3.13 -14.11
CA ALA A 245 -11.55 -2.26 -13.17
C ALA A 245 -12.65 -3.00 -12.40
N GLN A 246 -13.34 -3.93 -13.06
CA GLN A 246 -14.32 -4.79 -12.42
C GLN A 246 -13.66 -5.77 -11.44
N SER A 247 -12.54 -6.38 -11.82
CA SER A 247 -11.76 -7.29 -10.95
C SER A 247 -11.27 -6.58 -9.68
N LEU A 248 -10.79 -5.33 -9.78
CA LEU A 248 -10.42 -4.52 -8.62
C LEU A 248 -11.63 -4.21 -7.72
N ARG A 249 -12.81 -3.96 -8.30
CA ARG A 249 -14.03 -3.73 -7.52
C ARG A 249 -14.50 -5.00 -6.81
N GLU A 250 -14.51 -6.13 -7.51
CA GLU A 250 -14.83 -7.45 -6.93
C GLU A 250 -13.84 -7.85 -5.86
N PHE A 251 -12.56 -7.51 -6.06
CA PHE A 251 -11.54 -7.68 -5.04
C PHE A 251 -11.91 -6.95 -3.75
N SER A 252 -12.49 -5.76 -3.80
CA SER A 252 -13.00 -5.03 -2.63
C SER A 252 -14.46 -5.37 -2.25
N GLY A 253 -15.08 -6.37 -2.88
CA GLY A 253 -16.45 -6.80 -2.59
C GLY A 253 -17.57 -5.95 -3.21
N PHE A 254 -17.26 -5.05 -4.15
CA PHE A 254 -18.22 -4.15 -4.80
C PHE A 254 -18.78 -4.68 -6.13
N GLY A 255 -18.91 -6.01 -6.26
CA GLY A 255 -19.22 -6.71 -7.51
C GLY A 255 -20.69 -7.00 -7.80
N HIS A 256 -21.64 -6.47 -7.02
CA HIS A 256 -23.07 -6.66 -7.24
C HIS A 256 -23.69 -5.51 -8.04
#